data_AF-A0A920NXE4-F1
#
_entry.id   AF-A0A920NXE4-F1
#
_cell.length_a   1.000
_cell.length_b   1.000
_cell.length_c   1.000
_cell.angle_alpha   90.00
_cell.angle_beta   90.00
_cell.angle_gamma   90.00
#
_symmetry.space_group_name_H-M   'P 1'
#
loop_
_entity.id
_entity.type
_entity.pdbx_description
1 polymer ?
#
loop_
_entity_poly.entity_id
_entity_poly.type
_entity_poly.pdbx_seq_one_letter_code
_entity_poly.pdbx_strand_id
1 'polypeptide(L)'
;MVLGKDLKQHLLMQKKGKTSFIEKNLIEFGKKQIHHIPDDFNAHKKIRKIYQERKQSIIDGKNIDWATAESLAFATLLKEGYGVLFIRSRFWRGIF
;
A
#
# COMPACT_ATOMS: atom_id res chain seq x y z
N MET A 1 -25.43 4.35 41.89
CA MET A 1 -24.20 3.63 41.51
C MET A 1 -24.42 2.90 40.18
N VAL A 2 -24.41 3.64 39.05
CA VAL A 2 -24.58 3.08 37.69
C VAL A 2 -23.61 3.81 36.76
N LEU A 3 -22.30 3.63 36.98
CA LEU A 3 -21.23 4.30 36.21
C LEU A 3 -20.14 3.29 35.76
N GLY A 4 -20.51 2.01 35.60
CA GLY A 4 -19.54 0.94 35.32
C GLY A 4 -19.76 0.14 34.04
N LYS A 5 -20.95 0.20 33.42
CA LYS A 5 -21.30 -0.63 32.26
C LYS A 5 -21.16 0.10 30.90
N ASP A 6 -21.29 1.41 30.88
CA ASP A 6 -21.16 2.22 29.64
C ASP A 6 -19.70 2.40 29.16
N LEU A 7 -18.73 2.46 30.08
CA LEU A 7 -17.31 2.61 29.72
C LEU A 7 -16.74 1.38 29.00
N LYS A 8 -17.30 0.18 29.20
CA LYS A 8 -16.88 -1.04 28.49
C LYS A 8 -17.39 -1.09 27.05
N GLN A 9 -18.51 -0.44 26.74
CA GLN A 9 -19.06 -0.36 25.38
C GLN A 9 -18.24 0.61 24.51
N HIS A 10 -17.72 1.70 25.08
CA HIS A 10 -16.90 2.67 24.35
C HIS A 10 -15.52 2.10 23.93
N LEU A 11 -14.91 1.23 24.75
CA LEU A 11 -13.65 0.56 24.40
C LEU A 11 -13.80 -0.58 23.38
N LEU A 12 -15.02 -1.03 23.07
CA LEU A 12 -15.28 -2.13 22.13
C LEU A 12 -15.32 -1.69 20.65
N MET A 13 -15.17 -0.39 20.38
CA MET A 13 -15.18 0.21 19.03
C MET A 13 -13.81 0.20 18.34
N GLN A 14 -12.95 -0.80 18.61
CA GLN A 14 -11.86 -1.17 17.71
C GLN A 14 -12.12 -2.56 17.15
N LYS A 15 -13.17 -2.70 16.34
CA LYS A 15 -13.33 -3.90 15.51
C LYS A 15 -12.14 -3.97 14.56
N LYS A 16 -11.26 -4.97 14.73
CA LYS A 16 -10.20 -5.25 13.76
C LYS A 16 -10.84 -5.41 12.39
N GLY A 17 -10.51 -4.52 11.45
CA GLY A 17 -10.95 -4.64 10.06
C GLY A 17 -10.40 -5.93 9.45
N LYS A 18 -11.19 -6.58 8.59
CA LYS A 18 -10.67 -7.67 7.76
C LYS A 18 -9.82 -7.04 6.66
N THR A 19 -8.50 -7.05 6.83
CA THR A 19 -7.53 -6.47 5.89
C THR A 19 -6.88 -7.51 4.97
N SER A 20 -7.33 -8.77 5.03
CA SER A 20 -6.84 -9.85 4.18
C SER A 20 -7.28 -9.64 2.73
N PHE A 21 -6.35 -9.73 1.79
CA PHE A 21 -6.61 -9.61 0.36
C PHE A 21 -6.04 -10.81 -0.40
N ILE A 22 -6.56 -11.06 -1.60
CA ILE A 22 -6.12 -12.18 -2.44
C ILE A 22 -4.70 -11.93 -2.96
N GLU A 23 -3.77 -12.83 -2.63
CA GLU A 23 -2.34 -12.72 -3.00
C GLU A 23 -2.12 -12.58 -4.51
N LYS A 24 -2.87 -13.33 -5.32
CA LYS A 24 -2.77 -13.24 -6.80
C LYS A 24 -3.06 -11.83 -7.32
N ASN A 25 -4.04 -11.15 -6.74
CA ASN A 25 -4.42 -9.80 -7.15
C ASN A 25 -3.35 -8.78 -6.70
N LEU A 26 -2.75 -8.98 -5.53
CA LEU A 26 -1.62 -8.17 -5.05
C LEU A 26 -0.40 -8.26 -5.99
N ILE A 27 -0.06 -9.47 -6.43
CA ILE A 27 1.03 -9.69 -7.39
C ILE A 27 0.72 -9.02 -8.73
N GLU A 28 -0.54 -9.06 -9.18
CA GLU A 28 -0.95 -8.39 -10.41
C GLU A 28 -0.82 -6.86 -10.30
N PHE A 29 -1.25 -6.26 -9.19
CA PHE A 29 -1.11 -4.82 -8.94
C PHE A 29 0.36 -4.39 -8.94
N GLY A 30 1.22 -5.12 -8.23
CA GLY A 30 2.66 -4.84 -8.20
C GLY A 30 3.31 -4.93 -9.59
N LYS A 31 2.97 -5.94 -10.38
CA LYS A 31 3.57 -6.18 -11.71
C LYS A 31 3.13 -5.19 -12.78
N LYS A 32 1.81 -4.95 -12.87
CA LYS A 32 1.21 -4.26 -14.02
C LYS A 32 0.95 -2.78 -13.76
N GLN A 33 0.64 -2.39 -12.53
CA GLN A 33 0.14 -1.04 -12.24
C GLN A 33 1.17 -0.17 -11.51
N ILE A 34 1.84 -0.71 -10.48
CA ILE A 34 2.68 0.11 -9.59
C ILE A 34 4.11 0.27 -10.13
N HIS A 35 4.73 -0.81 -10.60
CA HIS A 35 6.15 -0.79 -11.02
C HIS A 35 6.36 -0.93 -12.53
N HIS A 36 5.31 -0.69 -13.33
CA HIS A 36 5.44 -0.67 -14.78
C HIS A 36 5.91 0.70 -15.25
N ILE A 37 7.07 0.73 -15.92
CA ILE A 37 7.58 1.92 -16.60
C ILE A 37 7.39 1.68 -18.10
N PRO A 38 6.67 2.56 -18.83
CA PRO A 38 6.54 2.45 -20.28
C PRO A 38 7.90 2.50 -20.96
N ASP A 39 8.09 1.71 -22.02
CA ASP A 39 9.37 1.64 -22.73
C ASP A 39 9.75 2.96 -23.41
N ASP A 40 8.76 3.83 -23.69
CA ASP A 40 8.95 5.15 -24.29
C ASP A 40 9.39 6.23 -23.27
N PHE A 41 9.35 5.93 -21.97
CA PHE A 41 9.71 6.89 -20.92
C PHE A 41 11.19 6.78 -20.53
N ASN A 42 11.97 7.84 -20.80
CA ASN A 42 13.39 7.87 -20.47
C ASN A 42 13.64 8.19 -18.99
N ALA A 43 13.38 7.21 -18.12
CA ALA A 43 13.65 7.30 -16.69
C ALA A 43 15.15 7.24 -16.39
N HIS A 44 15.59 7.97 -15.37
CA HIS A 44 16.96 7.89 -14.88
C HIS A 44 17.33 6.44 -14.49
N LYS A 45 18.50 5.96 -14.93
CA LYS A 45 18.94 4.56 -14.81
C LYS A 45 18.78 3.98 -13.40
N LYS A 46 19.07 4.80 -12.37
CA LYS A 46 18.93 4.40 -10.95
C LYS A 46 17.49 4.11 -10.54
N ILE A 47 16.52 4.88 -11.04
CA ILE A 47 15.09 4.71 -10.74
C ILE A 47 14.58 3.43 -11.41
N ARG A 48 14.98 3.18 -12.66
CA ARG A 48 14.62 1.96 -13.39
C ARG A 48 15.08 0.70 -12.65
N LYS A 49 16.31 0.73 -12.12
CA LYS A 49 16.85 -0.37 -11.29
C LYS A 49 16.01 -0.61 -10.03
N ILE A 50 15.69 0.44 -9.28
CA ILE A 50 14.87 0.34 -8.06
C ILE A 50 13.48 -0.24 -8.37
N TYR A 51 12.85 0.20 -9.45
CA TYR A 51 11.53 -0.32 -9.86
C TYR A 51 11.58 -1.80 -10.27
N GLN A 52 12.67 -2.21 -10.93
CA GLN A 52 12.88 -3.61 -11.30
C GLN A 52 13.13 -4.50 -10.08
N GLU A 53 13.93 -4.03 -9.11
CA GLU A 53 14.16 -4.72 -7.83
C GLU A 53 12.84 -4.88 -7.05
N ARG A 54 12.05 -3.81 -6.92
CA ARG A 54 10.73 -3.86 -6.26
C ARG A 54 9.76 -4.83 -6.95
N LYS A 55 9.74 -4.83 -8.28
CA LYS A 55 8.94 -5.79 -9.06
C LYS A 55 9.34 -7.23 -8.75
N GLN A 56 10.64 -7.51 -8.62
CA GLN A 56 11.14 -8.83 -8.29
C GLN A 56 10.80 -9.23 -6.85
N SER A 57 10.96 -8.34 -5.88
CA SER A 57 10.59 -8.60 -4.47
C SER A 57 9.12 -8.98 -4.28
N ILE A 58 8.21 -8.38 -5.07
CA ILE A 58 6.78 -8.74 -5.04
C ILE A 58 6.53 -10.13 -5.64
N ILE A 59 7.27 -10.51 -6.67
CA ILE A 59 7.15 -11.82 -7.32
C ILE A 59 7.63 -12.93 -6.38
N ASP A 60 8.78 -12.71 -5.76
CA ASP A 60 9.41 -13.69 -4.89
C ASP A 60 8.78 -13.73 -3.50
N GLY A 61 7.93 -12.75 -3.17
CA GLY A 61 7.23 -12.65 -1.89
C GLY A 61 8.17 -12.40 -0.69
N LYS A 62 9.40 -11.96 -0.94
CA LYS A 62 10.47 -11.79 0.06
C LYS A 62 11.12 -10.42 -0.09
N ASN A 63 11.57 -9.84 1.03
CA ASN A 63 12.22 -8.53 1.09
C ASN A 63 11.40 -7.39 0.46
N ILE A 64 10.13 -7.29 0.82
CA ILE A 64 9.27 -6.16 0.41
C ILE A 64 9.65 -4.93 1.25
N ASP A 65 10.04 -3.84 0.59
CA ASP A 65 10.30 -2.57 1.24
C ASP A 65 9.01 -1.87 1.68
N TRP A 66 9.11 -1.04 2.71
CA TRP A 66 7.96 -0.34 3.30
C TRP A 66 7.17 0.45 2.26
N ALA A 67 7.85 1.17 1.38
CA ALA A 67 7.21 1.97 0.34
C ALA A 67 6.40 1.11 -0.65
N THR A 68 6.87 -0.10 -0.95
CA THR A 68 6.15 -1.05 -1.80
C THR A 68 4.94 -1.64 -1.07
N ALA A 69 5.07 -1.98 0.21
CA ALA A 69 3.95 -2.45 1.01
C ALA A 69 2.85 -1.38 1.14
N GLU A 70 3.23 -0.12 1.35
CA GLU A 70 2.32 1.02 1.40
C GLU A 70 1.61 1.23 0.06
N SER A 71 2.35 1.17 -1.05
CA SER A 71 1.78 1.31 -2.39
C SER A 71 0.74 0.21 -2.68
N LEU A 72 1.01 -1.03 -2.26
CA LEU A 72 0.08 -2.14 -2.39
C LEU A 72 -1.18 -1.94 -1.54
N ALA A 73 -1.05 -1.42 -0.31
CA ALA A 73 -2.19 -1.14 0.55
C ALA A 73 -3.11 -0.05 -0.04
N PHE A 74 -2.55 1.01 -0.62
CA PHE A 74 -3.36 2.00 -1.33
C PHE A 74 -4.01 1.42 -2.58
N ALA A 75 -3.30 0.56 -3.33
CA ALA A 75 -3.88 -0.10 -4.49
C ALA A 75 -5.09 -0.98 -4.12
N THR A 76 -5.06 -1.70 -3.00
CA THR A 76 -6.21 -2.49 -2.53
C THR A 76 -7.38 -1.60 -2.13
N LEU A 77 -7.13 -0.49 -1.45
CA LEU A 77 -8.19 0.46 -1.06
C LEU A 77 -8.85 1.12 -2.28
N LEU A 78 -8.05 1.52 -3.27
CA LEU A 78 -8.55 2.07 -4.53
C LEU A 78 -9.39 1.04 -5.30
N LYS A 79 -9.00 -0.24 -5.26
CA LYS A 79 -9.79 -1.33 -5.87
C LYS A 79 -11.15 -1.52 -5.20
N GLU A 80 -11.22 -1.32 -3.89
CA GLU A 80 -12.45 -1.38 -3.11
C GLU A 80 -13.33 -0.11 -3.29
N GLY A 81 -12.84 0.90 -4.00
CA GLY A 81 -13.58 2.13 -4.29
C GLY A 81 -13.40 3.24 -3.26
N TYR A 82 -12.46 3.08 -2.32
CA TYR A 82 -12.12 4.13 -1.36
C TYR A 82 -11.16 5.15 -1.99
N GLY A 83 -11.51 6.43 -1.90
CA GLY A 83 -10.64 7.52 -2.32
C GLY A 83 -9.50 7.77 -1.33
N VAL A 84 -8.28 7.96 -1.85
CA VAL A 84 -7.11 8.33 -1.04
C VAL A 84 -6.73 9.78 -1.36
N LEU A 85 -6.65 10.64 -0.34
CA LEU A 85 -6.29 12.06 -0.49
C LEU A 85 -4.95 12.35 0.21
N PHE A 86 -4.05 13.01 -0.51
CA PHE A 86 -2.78 13.49 0.05
C PHE A 86 -2.83 15.00 0.24
N ILE A 87 -2.65 15.43 1.49
CA ILE A 87 -2.83 16.83 1.90
C ILE A 87 -1.52 17.61 2.11
N ARG A 88 -0.35 16.94 2.04
CA ARG A 88 0.94 17.55 2.43
C ARG A 88 1.95 17.60 1.28
N SER A 89 2.59 18.76 1.15
CA SER A 89 3.74 18.94 0.26
C SER A 89 4.84 17.94 0.61
N ARG A 90 5.37 17.26 -0.42
CA ARG A 90 6.37 16.18 -0.39
C ARG A 90 5.90 14.76 -0.05
N PHE A 91 4.60 14.50 0.07
CA PHE A 91 4.10 13.12 0.20
C PHE A 91 4.51 12.24 -1.01
N TRP A 92 4.37 12.78 -2.23
CA TRP A 92 4.61 12.04 -3.49
C TRP A 92 6.07 11.67 -3.78
N ARG A 93 7.04 12.34 -3.14
CA ARG A 93 8.47 12.11 -3.40
C ARG A 93 9.21 11.42 -2.24
N GLY A 94 8.58 11.34 -1.07
CA GLY A 94 9.25 10.89 0.15
C GLY A 94 10.21 11.93 0.72
N ILE A 95 10.53 11.79 2.01
CA ILE A 95 11.47 12.66 2.75
C ILE A 95 12.82 11.93 2.95
N PHE A 96 12.87 10.64 2.67
CA PHE A 96 14.01 9.74 2.85
C PHE A 96 14.55 9.24 1.52
#